data_AF-A0A7S0AT84-F1
#
_entry.id   AF-A0A7S0AT84-F1
#
_cell.length_a   1.000
_cell.length_b   1.000
_cell.length_c   1.000
_cell.angle_alpha   90.00
_cell.angle_beta   90.00
_cell.angle_gamma   90.00
#
_symmetry.space_group_name_H-M   'P 1'
#
loop_
_entity.id
_entity.type
_entity.pdbx_description
1 polymer ?
#
loop_
_entity_poly.entity_id
_entity_poly.type
_entity_poly.pdbx_seq_one_letter_code
_entity_poly.pdbx_strand_id
1 'polypeptide(L)'
;QHSRGANFYCYEIEDIVNALPSVAPTFTAAVSAHDPSTGTESFAVFCVPQDAGKAAKVVPEVRSILHRHIGLTPSHVVPLLREEFPKTTSGKIQRSELARALRAGEFDARLAAAA
;
A
#
# COMPACT_ATOMS: atom_id res chain seq x y z
N GLN A 1 -21.41 -12.81 -7.17
CA GLN A 1 -20.97 -13.32 -5.85
C GLN A 1 -19.70 -12.56 -5.47
N HIS A 2 -19.82 -11.40 -4.84
CA HIS A 2 -18.77 -10.37 -4.82
C HIS A 2 -17.97 -10.36 -3.50
N SER A 3 -16.76 -10.90 -3.56
CA SER A 3 -15.51 -10.36 -2.97
C SER A 3 -15.57 -9.76 -1.55
N ARG A 4 -16.18 -10.42 -0.56
CA ARG A 4 -16.05 -10.00 0.85
C ARG A 4 -14.65 -10.29 1.42
N GLY A 5 -14.00 -11.37 1.01
CA GLY A 5 -12.69 -11.78 1.52
C GLY A 5 -11.55 -10.81 1.14
N ALA A 6 -11.46 -10.43 -0.13
CA ALA A 6 -10.42 -9.51 -0.61
C ALA A 6 -10.54 -8.11 0.04
N ASN A 7 -11.77 -7.63 0.23
CA ASN A 7 -12.01 -6.35 0.91
C ASN A 7 -11.61 -6.40 2.39
N PHE A 8 -11.89 -7.50 3.09
CA PHE A 8 -11.52 -7.66 4.50
C PHE A 8 -10.00 -7.54 4.70
N TYR A 9 -9.22 -8.21 3.84
CA TYR A 9 -7.76 -8.16 3.88
C TYR A 9 -7.21 -6.74 3.64
N CYS A 10 -7.82 -5.97 2.73
CA CYS A 10 -7.41 -4.58 2.52
C CYS A 10 -7.56 -3.73 3.78
N TYR A 11 -8.70 -3.84 4.48
CA TYR A 11 -8.94 -3.06 5.69
C TYR A 11 -7.99 -3.45 6.83
N GLU A 12 -7.75 -4.75 7.01
CA GLU A 12 -6.82 -5.24 8.04
C GLU A 12 -5.37 -4.78 7.77
N ILE A 13 -4.89 -4.91 6.54
CA ILE A 13 -3.56 -4.41 6.13
C ILE A 13 -3.43 -2.91 6.40
N GLU A 14 -4.46 -2.14 6.04
CA GLU A 14 -4.46 -0.70 6.23
C GLU A 14 -4.44 -0.31 7.70
N ASP A 15 -5.19 -1.01 8.55
CA ASP A 15 -5.22 -0.74 9.99
C ASP A 15 -3.86 -1.00 10.63
N ILE A 16 -3.24 -2.16 10.33
CA ILE A 16 -1.91 -2.52 10.80
C ILE A 16 -0.87 -1.47 10.40
N VAL A 17 -0.90 -1.02 9.15
CA VAL A 17 0.08 -0.07 8.62
C VAL A 17 -0.17 1.35 9.12
N ASN A 18 -1.42 1.77 9.30
CA ASN A 18 -1.75 3.08 9.88
C ASN A 18 -1.30 3.21 11.34
N ALA A 19 -1.07 2.10 12.05
CA ALA A 19 -0.55 2.11 13.42
C ALA A 19 0.96 2.45 13.49
N LEU A 20 1.68 2.47 12.36
CA LEU A 20 3.10 2.81 12.33
C LEU A 20 3.32 4.32 12.54
N PRO A 21 4.20 4.74 13.47
CA PRO A 21 4.54 6.16 13.65
C PRO A 21 5.23 6.81 12.44
N SER A 22 5.75 6.00 11.52
CA SER A 22 6.37 6.45 10.27
C SER A 22 5.37 6.73 9.15
N VAL A 23 4.08 6.40 9.35
CA VAL A 23 3.00 6.53 8.37
C VAL A 23 2.04 7.63 8.79
N ALA A 24 1.62 8.45 7.83
CA ALA A 24 0.60 9.46 8.04
C ALA A 24 -0.79 8.80 8.25
N PRO A 25 -1.51 9.12 9.34
CA PRO A 25 -2.79 8.50 9.64
C PRO A 25 -3.81 8.67 8.51
N THR A 26 -4.54 7.61 8.18
CA THR A 26 -5.57 7.55 7.13
C THR A 26 -5.05 7.67 5.69
N PHE A 27 -3.73 7.68 5.49
CA PHE A 27 -3.08 7.72 4.18
C PHE A 27 -2.37 6.39 3.88
N THR A 28 -3.12 5.30 4.06
CA THR A 28 -2.69 3.96 3.70
C THR A 28 -3.76 3.31 2.85
N ALA A 29 -3.37 2.62 1.79
CA ALA A 29 -4.26 1.82 0.96
C ALA A 29 -3.62 0.48 0.61
N ALA A 30 -4.37 -0.60 0.76
CA ALA A 30 -3.98 -1.92 0.27
C ALA A 30 -4.80 -2.25 -0.98
N VAL A 31 -4.15 -2.76 -2.02
CA VAL A 31 -4.82 -3.20 -3.25
C VAL A 31 -4.29 -4.55 -3.69
N SER A 32 -5.15 -5.38 -4.28
CA SER A 32 -4.73 -6.61 -4.94
C SER A 32 -3.79 -6.31 -6.11
N ALA A 33 -2.71 -7.05 -6.19
CA ALA A 33 -1.71 -6.98 -7.24
C ALA A 33 -1.50 -8.39 -7.83
N HIS A 34 -1.14 -8.46 -9.10
CA HIS A 34 -0.72 -9.73 -9.70
C HIS A 34 0.79 -9.84 -9.57
N ASP A 35 1.30 -10.95 -9.07
CA ASP A 35 2.73 -11.24 -9.09
C ASP A 35 3.09 -12.00 -10.38
N PRO A 36 3.73 -11.34 -11.36
CA PRO A 36 4.10 -11.99 -12.62
C PRO A 36 5.18 -13.07 -12.46
N SER A 37 5.95 -13.06 -11.37
CA SER A 37 7.02 -14.03 -11.12
C SER A 37 6.49 -15.36 -10.60
N THR A 38 5.41 -15.34 -9.82
CA THR A 38 4.80 -16.54 -9.22
C THR A 38 3.48 -16.94 -9.88
N GLY A 39 2.87 -16.04 -10.68
CA GLY A 39 1.54 -16.23 -11.26
C GLY A 39 0.42 -16.26 -10.22
N THR A 40 0.68 -15.73 -9.01
CA THR A 40 -0.28 -15.75 -7.90
C THR A 40 -0.84 -14.35 -7.60
N GLU A 41 -2.00 -14.32 -6.94
CA GLU A 41 -2.53 -13.08 -6.39
C GLU A 41 -1.70 -12.63 -5.18
N SER A 42 -1.16 -11.42 -5.26
CA SER A 42 -0.43 -10.73 -4.20
C SER A 42 -1.17 -9.42 -3.87
N PHE A 43 -0.51 -8.52 -3.14
CA PHE A 43 -1.02 -7.19 -2.84
C PHE A 43 0.11 -6.15 -2.80
N ALA A 44 -0.28 -4.91 -3.05
CA ALA A 44 0.55 -3.74 -2.95
C ALA A 44 0.01 -2.81 -1.85
N VAL A 45 0.92 -2.09 -1.19
CA VAL A 45 0.59 -1.10 -0.16
C VAL A 45 1.07 0.27 -0.61
N PHE A 46 0.16 1.23 -0.62
CA PHE A 46 0.45 2.64 -0.79
C PHE A 46 0.37 3.31 0.56
N CYS A 47 1.37 4.11 0.90
CA CYS A 47 1.36 4.86 2.16
C CYS A 47 2.01 6.22 1.98
N VAL A 48 1.58 7.19 2.79
CA VAL A 48 2.26 8.48 2.89
C VAL A 48 3.12 8.46 4.14
N PRO A 49 4.44 8.73 4.05
CA PRO A 49 5.28 8.89 5.23
C PRO A 49 4.77 10.02 6.13
N GLN A 50 4.91 9.88 7.45
CA GLN A 50 4.52 10.91 8.42
C GLN A 50 5.25 12.24 8.17
N ASP A 51 6.52 12.16 7.80
CA ASP A 51 7.37 13.29 7.42
C ASP A 51 8.52 12.84 6.50
N ALA A 52 9.25 13.80 5.93
CA ALA A 52 10.35 13.53 5.00
C ALA A 52 11.46 12.66 5.61
N GLY A 53 11.73 12.76 6.91
CA GLY A 53 12.73 11.96 7.62
C GLY A 53 12.32 10.50 7.82
N LYS A 54 11.04 10.17 7.62
CA LYS A 54 10.50 8.81 7.73
C LYS A 54 10.42 8.07 6.39
N ALA A 55 10.56 8.77 5.26
CA ALA A 55 10.38 8.19 3.92
C ALA A 55 11.27 6.97 3.66
N ALA A 56 12.54 7.00 4.10
CA ALA A 56 13.46 5.87 3.92
C ALA A 56 13.13 4.66 4.81
N LYS A 57 12.44 4.87 5.94
CA LYS A 57 12.13 3.82 6.93
C LYS A 57 10.76 3.17 6.72
N VAL A 58 9.83 3.88 6.09
CA VAL A 58 8.44 3.42 5.96
C VAL A 58 8.35 2.09 5.21
N VAL A 59 9.12 1.90 4.15
CA VAL A 59 9.08 0.69 3.33
C VAL A 59 9.49 -0.57 4.11
N PRO A 60 10.68 -0.63 4.74
CA PRO A 60 11.07 -1.80 5.52
C PRO A 60 10.18 -2.01 6.75
N GLU A 61 9.69 -0.96 7.41
CA GLU A 61 8.78 -1.08 8.55
C GLU A 61 7.43 -1.68 8.13
N VAL A 62 6.85 -1.23 7.02
CA VAL A 62 5.59 -1.80 6.46
C VAL A 62 5.76 -3.28 6.11
N ARG A 63 6.85 -3.65 5.44
CA ARG A 63 7.12 -5.07 5.12
C ARG A 63 7.25 -5.90 6.39
N SER A 64 8.01 -5.41 7.38
CA SER A 64 8.24 -6.12 8.63
C SER A 64 6.98 -6.27 9.46
N ILE A 65 6.15 -5.22 9.59
CA ILE A 65 4.96 -5.26 10.43
C ILE A 65 3.90 -6.20 9.85
N LEU A 66 3.73 -6.22 8.53
CA LEU A 66 2.78 -7.10 7.85
C LEU A 66 3.22 -8.56 7.93
N HIS A 67 4.50 -8.83 7.70
CA HIS A 67 5.03 -10.18 7.87
C HIS A 67 4.79 -10.70 9.31
N ARG A 68 5.00 -9.84 10.31
CA ARG A 68 4.82 -10.20 11.72
C ARG A 68 3.35 -10.43 12.12
N HIS A 69 2.41 -9.65 11.58
CA HIS A 69 1.00 -9.73 11.99
C HIS A 69 0.19 -10.76 11.20
N ILE A 70 0.40 -10.83 9.88
CA ILE A 70 -0.43 -11.64 8.98
C ILE A 70 0.39 -12.69 8.20
N GLY A 71 1.70 -12.78 8.41
CA GLY A 71 2.56 -13.75 7.73
C GLY A 71 2.84 -13.44 6.26
N LEU A 72 2.27 -12.37 5.70
CA LEU A 72 2.40 -12.00 4.29
C LEU A 72 3.28 -10.76 4.12
N THR A 73 4.02 -10.73 3.00
CA THR A 73 4.76 -9.55 2.56
C THR A 73 4.13 -8.99 1.28
N PRO A 74 3.94 -7.66 1.19
CA PRO A 74 3.48 -7.06 -0.06
C PRO A 74 4.54 -7.20 -1.15
N SER A 75 4.10 -7.47 -2.38
CA SER A 75 4.99 -7.43 -3.56
C SER A 75 5.56 -6.02 -3.75
N HIS A 76 4.75 -5.00 -3.48
CA HIS A 76 5.11 -3.60 -3.63
C HIS A 76 4.71 -2.76 -2.42
N VAL A 77 5.64 -1.91 -1.94
CA VAL A 77 5.31 -0.82 -1.01
C VAL A 77 5.71 0.47 -1.70
N VAL A 78 4.74 1.36 -1.89
CA VAL A 78 4.92 2.61 -2.64
C VAL A 78 4.68 3.79 -1.69
N PRO A 79 5.75 4.46 -1.24
CA PRO A 79 5.64 5.75 -0.58
C PRO A 79 5.14 6.81 -1.56
N LEU A 80 4.10 7.54 -1.19
CA LEU A 80 3.54 8.65 -1.96
C LEU A 80 3.67 9.96 -1.19
N LEU A 81 3.66 11.08 -1.91
CA LEU A 81 3.38 12.38 -1.31
C LEU A 81 1.89 12.45 -0.93
N ARG A 82 1.57 13.29 0.06
CA ARG A 82 0.17 13.48 0.51
C ARG A 82 -0.76 13.93 -0.62
N GLU A 83 -0.28 14.77 -1.52
CA GLU A 83 -1.02 15.29 -2.68
C GLU A 83 -1.27 14.23 -3.76
N GLU A 84 -0.44 13.19 -3.83
CA GLU A 84 -0.57 12.10 -4.79
C GLU A 84 -1.51 11.01 -4.31
N PHE A 85 -1.83 10.99 -3.01
CA PHE A 85 -2.67 9.95 -2.43
C PHE A 85 -4.16 10.29 -2.66
N PRO A 86 -4.87 9.52 -3.50
CA PRO A 86 -6.20 9.92 -3.95
C PRO A 86 -7.24 9.67 -2.86
N LYS A 87 -7.88 10.75 -2.41
CA LYS A 87 -9.04 10.70 -1.50
C LYS A 87 -10.20 11.49 -2.09
N THR A 88 -11.42 11.07 -1.82
CA THR A 88 -12.62 11.85 -2.12
C THR A 88 -12.65 13.12 -1.27
N THR A 89 -13.48 14.09 -1.63
CA THR A 89 -13.74 15.29 -0.81
C THR A 89 -14.26 14.96 0.60
N SER A 90 -14.90 13.80 0.76
CA SER A 90 -15.31 13.25 2.06
C SER A 90 -14.22 12.50 2.82
N GLY A 91 -12.99 12.45 2.30
CA GLY A 91 -11.85 11.80 2.94
C GLY A 91 -11.77 10.28 2.76
N LYS A 92 -12.56 9.68 1.86
CA LYS A 92 -12.48 8.24 1.58
C LYS A 92 -11.35 7.94 0.62
N ILE A 93 -10.60 6.86 0.87
CA ILE A 93 -9.53 6.37 0.01
C ILE A 93 -10.10 5.90 -1.33
N GLN A 94 -9.50 6.31 -2.45
CA GLN A 94 -9.88 5.87 -3.79
C GLN A 94 -9.02 4.68 -4.26
N ARG A 95 -9.20 3.50 -3.63
CA ARG A 95 -8.39 2.30 -3.92
C ARG A 95 -8.40 1.88 -5.39
N SER A 96 -9.53 2.06 -6.07
CA SER A 96 -9.67 1.75 -7.49
C SER A 96 -8.72 2.57 -8.37
N GLU A 97 -8.45 3.81 -8.01
CA GLU A 97 -7.53 4.69 -8.72
C GLU A 97 -6.08 4.22 -8.55
N LEU A 98 -5.66 3.93 -7.30
CA LEU A 98 -4.35 3.36 -7.01
C LEU A 98 -4.12 2.02 -7.71
N ALA A 99 -5.12 1.13 -7.68
CA ALA A 99 -5.05 -0.16 -8.36
C ALA A 99 -4.97 0.00 -9.88
N ARG A 100 -5.62 1.02 -10.47
CA ARG A 100 -5.50 1.33 -11.90
C ARG A 100 -4.09 1.84 -12.22
N ALA A 101 -3.61 2.82 -11.47
CA ALA A 101 -2.29 3.42 -11.69
C ALA A 101 -1.15 2.37 -11.55
N LEU A 102 -1.28 1.45 -10.58
CA LEU A 102 -0.35 0.32 -10.45
C LEU A 102 -0.34 -0.57 -11.69
N ARG A 103 -1.51 -0.96 -12.20
CA ARG A 103 -1.62 -1.80 -13.41
C ARG A 103 -1.13 -1.09 -14.67
N ALA A 104 -1.19 0.24 -14.69
CA ALA A 104 -0.70 1.06 -15.77
C ALA A 104 0.82 1.30 -15.72
N GLY A 105 1.52 0.82 -14.68
CA GLY A 105 2.97 0.99 -14.51
C GLY A 105 3.38 2.40 -14.07
N GLU A 106 2.45 3.24 -13.59
CA GLU A 106 2.73 4.63 -13.21
C GLU A 106 3.74 4.75 -12.05
N PHE A 107 3.95 3.67 -11.30
CA PHE A 107 4.90 3.62 -10.18
C PHE A 107 6.18 2.85 -10.48
N ASP A 108 6.38 2.34 -11.70
CA ASP A 108 7.52 1.46 -12.03
C ASP A 108 8.87 2.13 -11.77
N ALA A 109 9.00 3.42 -12.11
CA ALA A 109 10.21 4.18 -11.83
C ALA A 109 10.53 4.28 -10.33
N ARG A 110 9.50 4.38 -9.46
CA ARG A 110 9.67 4.42 -7.99
C ARG A 110 10.00 3.05 -7.44
N LEU A 111 9.35 2.01 -7.98
CA LEU A 111 9.57 0.63 -7.58
C LEU A 111 10.98 0.16 -7.95
N ALA A 112 11.49 0.55 -9.12
CA ALA A 112 12.85 0.26 -9.55
C ALA A 112 13.90 0.97 -8.68
N ALA A 113 13.62 2.16 -8.15
CA ALA A 113 14.52 2.89 -7.27
C ALA A 113 14.50 2.39 -5.81
N ALA A 114 13.48 1.63 -5.42
CA ALA A 114 13.30 1.09 -4.07
C ALA A 114 13.64 -0.42 -3.95
N ALA A 115 14.00 -1.05 -5.06
CA ALA A 115 14.49 -2.44 -5.14
C ALA A 115 15.99 -2.50 -4.87
#